data_AF-A0A7J2YXY1-F1
#
_entry.id   AF-A0A7J2YXY1-F1
#
_cell.length_a   1.000
_cell.length_b   1.000
_cell.length_c   1.000
_cell.angle_alpha   90.00
_cell.angle_beta   90.00
_cell.angle_gamma   90.00
#
_symmetry.space_group_name_H-M   'P 1'
#
loop_
_entity.id
_entity.type
_entity.pdbx_description
1 polymer ?
#
loop_
_entity_poly.entity_id
_entity_poly.type
_entity_poly.pdbx_seq_one_letter_code
_entity_poly.pdbx_strand_id
1 'polypeptide(L)'
;MASQSSSYFRALVLSLKQFKLKCAPFNEREIEEGIEQHLKARHFPVKRQIVKGKDRFDLTVGKFIIEAKLIGSISVAEQLDRYSFFCDGIILVCWKASKPLKQLFADAKSQCKIPVELVEINKNCDVV
;
A
#
# COMPACT_ATOMS: atom_id res chain seq x y z
N MET A 1 13.34 18.90 11.73
CA MET A 1 12.15 19.31 10.94
C MET A 1 11.64 18.06 10.23
N ALA A 2 10.46 17.55 10.56
CA ALA A 2 9.86 16.49 9.75
C ALA A 2 9.53 17.10 8.37
N SER A 3 10.09 16.55 7.29
CA SER A 3 9.79 17.03 5.94
C SER A 3 8.28 16.87 5.68
N GLN A 4 7.66 17.80 4.93
CA GLN A 4 6.25 17.71 4.53
C GLN A 4 5.90 16.35 3.90
N SER A 5 6.87 15.71 3.23
CA SER A 5 6.77 14.36 2.68
C SER A 5 6.46 13.30 3.75
N SER A 6 7.10 13.38 4.93
CA SER A 6 6.89 12.44 6.04
C SER A 6 5.48 12.56 6.65
N SER A 7 4.98 13.79 6.85
CA SER A 7 3.61 14.00 7.35
C SER A 7 2.55 13.51 6.37
N TYR A 8 2.76 13.71 5.07
CA TYR A 8 1.81 13.29 4.04
C TYR A 8 1.77 11.76 3.88
N PHE A 9 2.93 11.09 3.89
CA PHE A 9 3.00 9.62 3.89
C PHE A 9 2.27 9.02 5.09
N ARG A 10 2.47 9.60 6.29
CA ARG A 10 1.77 9.15 7.50
C ARG A 10 0.26 9.34 7.40
N ALA A 11 -0.21 10.47 6.86
CA ALA A 11 -1.64 10.70 6.64
C ALA A 11 -2.24 9.67 5.66
N LEU A 12 -1.53 9.35 4.58
CA LEU A 12 -1.93 8.32 3.62
C LEU A 12 -2.02 6.94 4.27
N VAL A 13 -1.00 6.54 5.05
CA VAL A 13 -1.01 5.28 5.81
C VAL A 13 -2.18 5.23 6.80
N LEU A 14 -2.43 6.31 7.56
CA LEU A 14 -3.52 6.36 8.52
C LEU A 14 -4.88 6.23 7.82
N SER A 15 -5.05 6.88 6.66
CA SER A 15 -6.24 6.73 5.83
C SER A 15 -6.44 5.28 5.39
N LEU A 16 -5.39 4.62 4.89
CA LEU A 16 -5.44 3.22 4.46
C LEU A 16 -5.70 2.24 5.61
N LYS A 17 -5.22 2.51 6.83
CA LYS A 17 -5.56 1.70 8.02
C LYS A 17 -7.04 1.78 8.40
N GLN A 18 -7.76 2.80 7.94
CA GLN A 18 -9.22 2.93 8.10
C GLN A 18 -10.00 2.34 6.91
N PHE A 19 -9.32 1.93 5.84
CA PHE A 19 -9.96 1.28 4.71
C PHE A 19 -10.41 -0.12 5.12
N LYS A 20 -11.67 -0.44 4.78
CA LYS A 20 -12.28 -1.73 5.05
C LYS A 20 -13.05 -2.18 3.81
N LEU A 21 -13.00 -3.48 3.55
CA LEU A 21 -13.86 -4.11 2.57
C LEU A 21 -15.10 -4.68 3.25
N LYS A 22 -16.24 -4.63 2.55
CA LYS A 22 -17.52 -5.20 3.03
C LYS A 22 -17.48 -6.72 3.09
N CYS A 23 -16.72 -7.36 2.21
CA CYS A 23 -16.57 -8.81 2.11
C CYS A 23 -15.11 -9.18 1.85
N ALA A 24 -14.82 -10.48 1.86
CA ALA A 24 -13.52 -10.96 1.43
C ALA A 24 -13.35 -10.71 -0.08
N PRO A 25 -12.24 -10.07 -0.51
CA PRO A 25 -12.00 -9.82 -1.92
C PRO A 25 -11.74 -11.12 -2.67
N PHE A 26 -12.26 -11.22 -3.89
CA PHE A 26 -12.03 -12.36 -4.78
C PHE A 26 -10.72 -12.22 -5.58
N ASN A 27 -10.26 -10.98 -5.80
CA ASN A 27 -9.07 -10.68 -6.59
C ASN A 27 -8.41 -9.35 -6.16
N GLU A 28 -7.22 -9.07 -6.71
CA GLU A 28 -6.45 -7.86 -6.39
C GLU A 28 -7.11 -6.59 -6.93
N ARG A 29 -7.85 -6.70 -8.04
CA ARG A 29 -8.54 -5.57 -8.67
C ARG A 29 -9.62 -4.97 -7.77
N GLU A 30 -10.37 -5.80 -7.04
CA GLU A 30 -11.35 -5.33 -6.05
C GLU A 30 -10.68 -4.53 -4.92
N ILE A 31 -9.48 -4.95 -4.52
CA ILE A 31 -8.67 -4.23 -3.53
C ILE A 31 -8.23 -2.88 -4.11
N GLU A 32 -7.69 -2.87 -5.33
CA GLU A 32 -7.27 -1.62 -6.01
C GLU A 32 -8.42 -0.62 -6.14
N GLU A 33 -9.57 -1.07 -6.64
CA GLU A 33 -10.75 -0.22 -6.85
C GLU A 33 -11.30 0.32 -5.52
N GLY A 34 -11.33 -0.52 -4.47
CA GLY A 34 -11.73 -0.09 -3.14
C GLY A 34 -10.78 0.94 -2.53
N ILE A 35 -9.47 0.74 -2.66
CA ILE A 35 -8.45 1.70 -2.22
C ILE A 35 -8.60 3.02 -2.97
N GLU A 36 -8.75 2.97 -4.29
CA GLU A 36 -8.94 4.16 -5.13
C GLU A 36 -10.14 4.99 -4.66
N GLN A 37 -11.31 4.35 -4.53
CA GLN A 37 -12.54 5.02 -4.10
C GLN A 37 -12.38 5.62 -2.70
N HIS A 38 -11.83 4.85 -1.76
CA HIS A 38 -11.62 5.27 -0.38
C HIS A 38 -10.70 6.50 -0.26
N LEU A 39 -9.61 6.51 -1.04
CA LEU A 39 -8.65 7.60 -1.05
C LEU A 39 -9.18 8.84 -1.79
N LYS A 40 -9.88 8.67 -2.92
CA LYS A 40 -10.56 9.78 -3.63
C LYS A 40 -11.61 10.46 -2.76
N ALA A 41 -12.38 9.68 -2.00
CA ALA A 41 -13.36 10.22 -1.04
C ALA A 41 -12.71 11.06 0.08
N ARG A 42 -11.40 10.92 0.29
CA ARG A 42 -10.59 11.71 1.24
C ARG A 42 -9.70 12.73 0.55
N HIS A 43 -10.00 13.05 -0.72
CA HIS A 43 -9.30 14.05 -1.53
C HIS A 43 -7.81 13.74 -1.80
N PHE A 44 -7.39 12.48 -1.75
CA PHE A 44 -6.06 12.10 -2.23
C PHE A 44 -6.04 12.03 -3.77
N PRO A 45 -4.99 12.56 -4.43
CA PRO A 45 -4.85 12.56 -5.89
C PRO A 45 -4.34 11.20 -6.41
N VAL A 46 -5.20 10.19 -6.37
CA VAL A 46 -4.87 8.82 -6.79
C VAL A 46 -4.79 8.70 -8.31
N LYS A 47 -3.77 8.01 -8.83
CA LYS A 47 -3.69 7.51 -10.22
C LYS A 47 -3.48 6.01 -10.24
N ARG A 48 -4.06 5.30 -11.22
CA ARG A 48 -3.99 3.85 -11.37
C ARG A 48 -3.07 3.41 -12.50
N GLN A 49 -2.53 2.20 -12.36
CA GLN A 49 -1.83 1.45 -13.40
C GLN A 49 -0.75 2.28 -14.12
N ILE A 50 0.10 2.91 -13.34
CA ILE A 50 1.19 3.73 -13.87
C ILE A 50 2.34 2.81 -14.30
N VAL A 51 2.69 2.88 -15.58
CA VAL A 51 3.84 2.15 -16.12
C VAL A 51 5.07 3.05 -16.11
N LYS A 52 6.17 2.58 -15.53
CA LYS A 52 7.49 3.21 -15.61
C LYS A 52 8.55 2.19 -16.00
N GLY A 53 9.15 2.36 -17.17
CA GLY A 53 10.11 1.39 -17.69
C GLY A 53 9.44 0.02 -17.89
N LYS A 54 9.92 -1.00 -17.19
CA LYS A 54 9.36 -2.36 -17.22
C LYS A 54 8.40 -2.66 -16.06
N ASP A 55 8.27 -1.74 -15.11
CA ASP A 55 7.46 -1.93 -13.91
C ASP A 55 6.10 -1.25 -14.06
N ARG A 56 5.06 -1.88 -13.49
CA ARG A 56 3.70 -1.36 -13.41
C ARG A 56 3.32 -1.21 -11.94
N PHE A 57 2.93 -0.02 -11.54
CA PHE A 57 2.45 0.26 -10.18
C PHE A 57 0.93 0.20 -10.16
N ASP A 58 0.36 -0.48 -9.16
CA ASP A 58 -1.09 -0.61 -9.05
C ASP A 58 -1.76 0.76 -8.83
N LEU A 59 -1.35 1.49 -7.79
CA LEU A 59 -1.77 2.88 -7.56
C LEU A 59 -0.59 3.79 -7.16
N THR A 60 -0.77 5.08 -7.41
CA THR A 60 0.15 6.13 -6.97
C THR A 60 -0.61 7.30 -6.35
N VAL A 61 -0.01 7.94 -5.35
CA VAL A 61 -0.47 9.21 -4.78
C VAL A 61 0.71 10.16 -4.74
N GLY A 62 0.79 11.07 -5.70
CA GLY A 62 1.99 11.88 -5.90
C GLY A 62 3.21 11.01 -6.24
N LYS A 63 4.22 11.01 -5.36
CA LYS A 63 5.43 10.17 -5.48
C LYS A 63 5.38 8.92 -4.60
N PHE A 64 4.26 8.60 -3.97
CA PHE A 64 4.11 7.39 -3.17
C PHE A 64 3.46 6.29 -4.00
N ILE A 65 4.00 5.08 -3.93
CA ILE A 65 3.46 3.90 -4.60
C ILE A 65 2.64 3.09 -3.60
N ILE A 66 1.48 2.62 -4.04
CA ILE A 66 0.63 1.69 -3.30
C ILE A 66 0.52 0.43 -4.15
N GLU A 67 1.00 -0.69 -3.61
CA GLU A 67 0.87 -2.01 -4.22
C GLU A 67 -0.26 -2.78 -3.52
N ALA A 68 -1.12 -3.42 -4.30
CA ALA A 68 -2.22 -4.22 -3.80
C ALA A 68 -1.92 -5.71 -3.99
N LYS A 69 -2.11 -6.52 -2.94
CA LYS A 69 -2.00 -7.98 -3.04
C LYS A 69 -3.16 -8.65 -2.33
N LEU A 70 -3.71 -9.71 -2.90
CA LEU A 70 -4.69 -10.53 -2.18
C LEU A 70 -4.00 -11.22 -1.01
N ILE A 71 -2.88 -11.91 -1.27
CA ILE A 71 -2.05 -12.51 -0.23
C ILE A 71 -0.62 -11.99 -0.41
N GLY A 72 -0.12 -11.27 0.58
CA GLY A 72 1.26 -10.81 0.64
C GLY A 72 2.21 -11.93 1.06
N SER A 73 3.06 -12.36 0.13
CA SER A 73 4.19 -13.27 0.37
C SER A 73 5.53 -12.50 0.28
N ILE A 74 6.62 -13.14 0.70
CA ILE A 74 7.95 -12.52 0.64
C ILE A 74 8.41 -12.17 -0.78
N SER A 75 7.89 -12.87 -1.81
CA SER A 75 8.24 -12.60 -3.20
C SER A 75 7.83 -11.21 -3.68
N VAL A 76 6.86 -10.57 -3.02
CA VAL A 76 6.51 -9.17 -3.34
C VAL A 76 7.64 -8.21 -2.97
N ALA A 77 8.51 -8.56 -2.03
CA ALA A 77 9.57 -7.67 -1.56
C ALA A 77 10.57 -7.34 -2.68
N GLU A 78 10.92 -8.31 -3.52
CA GLU A 78 11.80 -8.07 -4.68
C GLU A 78 11.18 -7.10 -5.70
N GLN A 79 9.86 -7.16 -5.86
CA GLN A 79 9.11 -6.21 -6.69
C GLN A 79 9.16 -4.81 -6.08
N LEU A 80 8.94 -4.68 -4.78
CA LEU A 80 8.94 -3.39 -4.08
C LEU A 80 10.34 -2.77 -3.99
N ASP A 81 11.39 -3.57 -3.88
CA ASP A 81 12.77 -3.08 -3.90
C ASP A 81 13.09 -2.33 -5.20
N ARG A 82 12.65 -2.87 -6.35
CA ARG A 82 12.76 -2.18 -7.65
C ARG A 82 11.97 -0.87 -7.68
N TYR A 83 10.86 -0.79 -6.97
CA TYR A 83 10.02 0.42 -6.96
C TYR A 83 10.67 1.56 -6.18
N SER A 84 11.56 1.23 -5.24
CA SER A 84 12.23 2.21 -4.39
C SER A 84 13.02 3.27 -5.16
N PHE A 85 13.46 2.95 -6.38
CA PHE A 85 14.17 3.90 -7.27
C PHE A 85 13.25 4.96 -7.89
N PHE A 86 11.93 4.77 -7.87
CA PHE A 86 10.97 5.63 -8.58
C PHE A 86 10.05 6.44 -7.67
N CYS A 87 10.13 6.25 -6.35
CA CYS A 87 9.17 6.78 -5.39
C CYS A 87 9.83 7.33 -4.12
N ASP A 88 9.07 8.14 -3.39
CA ASP A 88 9.48 8.69 -2.10
C ASP A 88 8.94 7.84 -0.93
N GLY A 89 8.27 6.73 -1.21
CA GLY A 89 7.71 5.81 -0.22
C GLY A 89 6.80 4.75 -0.82
N ILE A 90 6.70 3.61 -0.13
CA ILE A 90 5.96 2.43 -0.58
C ILE A 90 4.97 1.99 0.49
N ILE A 91 3.74 1.69 0.08
CA ILE A 91 2.74 1.08 0.96
C ILE A 91 2.26 -0.21 0.31
N LEU A 92 2.52 -1.34 0.95
CA LEU A 92 1.91 -2.60 0.57
C LEU A 92 0.58 -2.73 1.29
N VAL A 93 -0.51 -2.82 0.53
CA VAL A 93 -1.85 -3.09 1.06
C VAL A 93 -2.22 -4.51 0.68
N CYS A 94 -2.57 -5.32 1.67
CA CYS A 94 -3.01 -6.69 1.40
C CYS A 94 -4.16 -7.14 2.28
N TRP A 95 -4.92 -8.13 1.81
CA TRP A 95 -5.93 -8.75 2.65
C TRP A 95 -5.31 -9.60 3.76
N LYS A 96 -4.23 -10.33 3.44
CA LYS A 96 -3.49 -11.13 4.41
C LYS A 96 -2.01 -11.11 4.08
N ALA A 97 -1.16 -10.90 5.07
CA ALA A 97 0.29 -11.04 4.93
C ALA A 97 0.82 -12.29 5.62
N SER A 98 1.79 -12.95 4.99
CA SER A 98 2.54 -14.06 5.59
C SER A 98 3.42 -13.58 6.75
N LYS A 99 3.68 -14.44 7.75
CA LYS A 99 4.55 -14.09 8.90
C LYS A 99 5.94 -13.59 8.46
N PRO A 100 6.64 -14.23 7.50
CA PRO A 100 7.94 -13.75 7.04
C PRO A 100 7.87 -12.34 6.44
N LEU A 101 6.81 -12.04 5.66
CA LEU A 101 6.62 -10.71 5.08
C LEU A 101 6.40 -9.64 6.15
N LYS A 102 5.61 -9.96 7.20
CA LYS A 102 5.39 -9.02 8.32
C LYS A 102 6.70 -8.69 9.04
N GLN A 103 7.53 -9.72 9.27
CA GLN A 103 8.85 -9.52 9.88
C GLN A 103 9.74 -8.65 9.00
N LEU A 104 9.81 -8.96 7.69
CA LEU A 104 10.60 -8.18 6.74
C LEU A 104 10.20 -6.69 6.73
N PHE A 105 8.91 -6.38 6.73
CA PHE A 105 8.44 -4.99 6.78
C PHE A 105 8.73 -4.31 8.13
N ALA A 106 8.72 -5.04 9.24
CA ALA A 106 9.10 -4.50 10.54
C ALA A 106 10.58 -4.09 10.56
N ASP A 107 11.45 -4.94 10.01
CA ASP A 107 12.89 -4.69 9.93
C ASP A 107 13.18 -3.52 8.96
N ALA A 108 12.54 -3.55 7.78
CA ALA A 108 12.71 -2.57 6.71
C ALA A 108 12.38 -1.13 7.13
N LYS A 109 11.42 -0.92 8.04
CA LYS A 109 11.07 0.43 8.56
C LYS A 109 12.25 1.19 9.17
N SER A 110 13.24 0.46 9.69
CA SER A 110 14.42 1.05 10.32
C SER A 110 15.64 1.11 9.38
N GLN A 111 15.61 0.41 8.26
CA GLN A 111 16.77 0.17 7.40
C GLN A 111 16.62 0.77 6.00
N CYS A 112 15.39 0.96 5.50
CA CYS A 112 15.14 1.52 4.17
C CYS A 112 15.38 3.03 4.12
N LYS A 113 15.90 3.50 2.97
CA LYS A 113 16.11 4.92 2.70
C LYS A 113 14.82 5.70 2.49
N ILE A 114 13.75 5.02 2.09
CA ILE A 114 12.42 5.56 1.93
C ILE A 114 11.47 4.92 2.96
N PRO A 115 10.43 5.63 3.40
CA PRO A 115 9.42 5.06 4.27
C PRO A 115 8.68 3.92 3.56
N VAL A 116 8.52 2.81 4.29
CA VAL A 116 7.75 1.64 3.85
C VAL A 116 6.71 1.27 4.91
N GLU A 117 5.54 0.82 4.48
CA GLU A 117 4.48 0.38 5.40
C GLU A 117 3.70 -0.82 4.84
N LEU A 118 3.30 -1.71 5.74
CA LEU A 118 2.38 -2.81 5.46
C LEU A 118 1.02 -2.48 6.08
N VAL A 119 -0.02 -2.50 5.27
CA VAL A 119 -1.41 -2.32 5.70
C VAL A 119 -2.19 -3.59 5.39
N GLU A 120 -2.60 -4.31 6.44
CA GLU A 120 -3.54 -5.41 6.30
C GLU A 120 -4.98 -4.88 6.37
N ILE A 121 -5.78 -5.20 5.36
CA ILE A 121 -7.20 -4.83 5.31
C ILE A 121 -7.95 -5.77 6.26
N ASN A 122 -8.55 -5.20 7.30
CA ASN A 122 -9.39 -5.95 8.21
C ASN A 122 -10.82 -6.06 7.64
N LYS A 123 -11.47 -7.21 7.89
CA LYS A 123 -12.91 -7.38 7.67
C LYS A 123 -13.68 -6.38 8.54
N ASN A 124 -14.65 -5.69 7.96
CA ASN A 124 -15.84 -5.32 8.70
C ASN A 124 -16.81 -6.50 8.59
N CYS A 125 -16.66 -7.49 9.45
CA CYS A 125 -17.75 -8.44 9.71
C CYS A 125 -18.63 -7.80 10.78
N ASP A 126 -19.34 -6.74 10.41
CA ASP A 126 -20.56 -6.43 11.15
C ASP A 126 -21.54 -7.55 10.78
N VAL A 127 -21.69 -8.49 11.71
CA VAL A 127 -22.71 -9.54 11.65
C VAL A 127 -24.06 -8.81 11.62
N VAL A 128 -24.76 -8.89 10.49
CA VAL A 128 -26.19 -8.53 10.43
C VAL A 128 -26.98 -9.63 11.13
#